data_AF-A0A967WSZ8-F1
#
_entry.id   AF-A0A967WSZ8-F1
#
_cell.length_a   1.000
_cell.length_b   1.000
_cell.length_c   1.000
_cell.angle_alpha   90.00
_cell.angle_beta   90.00
_cell.angle_gamma   90.00
#
_symmetry.space_group_name_H-M   'P 1'
#
loop_
_entity.id
_entity.type
_entity.pdbx_description
1 polymer ?
#
loop_
_entity_poly.entity_id
_entity_poly.type
_entity_poly.pdbx_seq_one_letter_code
_entity_poly.pdbx_strand_id
1 'polypeptide(L)'
;MRPFLQRRGRFNAPPHIFKKFVENSVGRWQGWDLLPNITTPALVIAGQRDWYVRPSLSRRTAHGMPRARIEIIRAAGHQSPLERPAAVNRAVERFLETGLRSWRSGVDESHA
;
A
#
# COMPACT_ATOMS: atom_id res chain seq x y z
N MET A 1 2.53 -3.97 39.06
CA MET A 1 3.74 -3.30 38.54
C MET A 1 4.26 -4.08 37.33
N ARG A 2 4.39 -3.48 36.14
CA ARG A 2 5.02 -4.15 34.99
C ARG A 2 6.55 -4.06 35.13
N PRO A 3 7.32 -5.14 34.98
CA PRO A 3 8.76 -5.13 35.22
C PRO A 3 9.47 -4.21 34.22
N PHE A 4 10.44 -3.44 34.72
CA PHE A 4 11.24 -2.46 33.95
C PHE A 4 11.99 -3.08 32.75
N LEU A 5 12.14 -4.41 32.68
CA LEU A 5 12.78 -5.12 31.57
C LEU A 5 11.90 -5.29 30.31
N GLN A 6 10.60 -4.98 30.36
CA GLN A 6 9.70 -5.10 29.21
C GLN A 6 9.66 -3.84 28.33
N ARG A 7 10.77 -3.10 28.20
CA ARG A 7 10.93 -2.18 27.06
C ARG A 7 11.08 -3.04 25.80
N ARG A 8 9.95 -3.43 25.20
CA ARG A 8 9.91 -3.87 23.81
C ARG A 8 10.60 -2.77 22.99
N GLY A 9 11.74 -3.09 22.39
CA GLY A 9 12.43 -2.17 21.49
C GLY A 9 11.49 -1.70 20.38
N ARG A 10 11.93 -0.74 19.55
CA ARG A 10 11.16 -0.23 18.39
C ARG A 10 10.62 -1.33 17.46
N PHE A 11 11.15 -2.54 17.55
CA PHE A 11 10.71 -3.71 16.82
C PHE A 11 10.30 -4.83 17.79
N ASN A 12 9.22 -5.54 17.45
CA ASN A 12 8.77 -6.71 18.20
C ASN A 12 9.67 -7.95 18.01
N ALA A 13 10.72 -7.85 17.19
CA ALA A 13 11.70 -8.90 16.92
C ALA A 13 13.14 -8.41 17.24
N PRO A 14 14.06 -9.31 17.63
CA PRO A 14 15.48 -8.97 17.74
C PRO A 14 16.03 -8.40 16.41
N PRO A 15 16.90 -7.38 16.43
CA PRO A 15 17.34 -6.69 15.22
C PRO A 15 17.95 -7.60 14.14
N HIS A 16 18.70 -8.63 14.54
CA HIS A 16 19.32 -9.57 13.60
C HIS A 16 18.29 -10.49 12.91
N ILE A 17 17.17 -10.79 13.56
CA ILE A 17 16.06 -11.54 12.96
C ILE A 17 15.32 -10.65 11.97
N PHE A 18 14.99 -9.42 12.37
CA PHE A 18 14.34 -8.45 11.48
C PHE A 18 15.19 -8.16 10.24
N LYS A 19 16.51 -7.98 10.41
CA LYS A 19 17.46 -7.80 9.30
C LYS A 19 17.42 -8.98 8.33
N LYS A 20 17.55 -10.22 8.83
CA LYS A 20 17.48 -11.42 7.97
C LYS A 20 16.14 -11.55 7.24
N PHE A 21 15.03 -11.22 7.90
CA PHE A 21 13.71 -11.17 7.25
C PHE A 21 13.68 -10.15 6.12
N VAL A 22 14.13 -8.92 6.37
CA VAL A 22 14.17 -7.87 5.33
C VAL A 22 15.08 -8.29 4.17
N GLU A 23 16.29 -8.78 4.44
CA GLU A 23 17.27 -9.16 3.40
C GLU A 23 16.86 -10.37 2.57
N ASN A 24 16.17 -11.34 3.16
CA ASN A 24 15.84 -12.60 2.48
C ASN A 24 14.44 -12.62 1.90
N SER A 25 13.48 -11.92 2.52
CA SER A 25 12.06 -12.03 2.18
C SER A 25 11.50 -10.76 1.55
N VAL A 26 11.97 -9.57 1.94
CA VAL A 26 11.39 -8.29 1.48
C VAL A 26 12.23 -7.63 0.39
N GLY A 27 13.56 -7.58 0.55
CA GLY A 27 14.44 -6.75 -0.26
C GLY A 27 14.92 -7.38 -1.58
N ARG A 28 14.70 -8.68 -1.80
CA ARG A 28 15.25 -9.38 -2.97
C ARG A 28 14.43 -9.19 -4.24
N TRP A 29 13.11 -9.11 -4.11
CA TRP A 29 12.23 -9.06 -5.27
C TRP A 29 12.18 -7.64 -5.85
N GLN A 30 12.39 -7.55 -7.16
CA GLN A 30 12.27 -6.30 -7.91
C GLN A 30 11.35 -6.54 -9.10
N GLY A 31 10.24 -5.78 -9.17
CA GLY A 31 9.27 -5.87 -10.25
C GLY A 31 9.12 -4.59 -11.06
N TRP A 32 10.08 -3.66 -10.99
CA TRP A 32 10.00 -2.36 -11.66
C TRP A 32 9.74 -2.48 -13.16
N ASP A 33 10.41 -3.45 -13.81
CA ASP A 33 10.30 -3.69 -15.25
C ASP A 33 8.97 -4.35 -15.64
N LEU A 34 8.21 -4.87 -14.67
CA LEU A 34 6.89 -5.45 -14.89
C LEU A 34 5.77 -4.41 -14.82
N LEU A 35 6.01 -3.27 -14.15
CA LEU A 35 4.99 -2.22 -13.97
C LEU A 35 4.41 -1.67 -15.28
N PRO A 36 5.19 -1.48 -16.37
CA PRO A 36 4.64 -1.04 -17.65
C PRO A 36 3.56 -1.96 -18.21
N ASN A 37 3.59 -3.26 -17.84
CA ASN A 37 2.61 -4.25 -18.30
C ASN A 37 1.28 -4.19 -17.53
N ILE A 38 1.21 -3.43 -16.43
CA ILE A 38 -0.02 -3.25 -15.66
C ILE A 38 -0.86 -2.13 -16.29
N THR A 39 -1.71 -2.51 -17.23
CA THR A 39 -2.56 -1.58 -18.00
C THR A 39 -3.96 -1.36 -17.40
N THR A 40 -4.30 -2.09 -16.34
CA THR A 40 -5.52 -1.85 -15.57
C THR A 40 -5.37 -0.54 -14.78
N PRO A 41 -6.43 0.27 -14.63
CA PRO A 41 -6.40 1.40 -13.71
C PRO A 41 -6.02 0.91 -12.32
N ALA A 42 -5.08 1.61 -11.68
CA ALA A 42 -4.57 1.24 -10.37
C ALA A 42 -4.50 2.46 -9.46
N LEU A 43 -4.76 2.26 -8.18
CA LEU A 43 -4.55 3.25 -7.13
C LEU A 43 -3.43 2.78 -6.20
N VAL A 44 -2.36 3.56 -6.12
CA VAL A 44 -1.30 3.38 -5.14
C VAL A 44 -1.57 4.30 -3.95
N ILE A 45 -1.65 3.76 -2.74
CA ILE A 45 -1.84 4.55 -1.51
C ILE A 45 -0.60 4.40 -0.64
N ALA A 46 -0.10 5.51 -0.10
CA ALA A 46 1.00 5.51 0.86
C ALA A 46 0.82 6.59 1.94
N GLY A 47 1.32 6.34 3.15
CA GLY A 47 1.35 7.35 4.20
C GLY A 47 2.51 8.32 4.03
N GLN A 48 2.27 9.62 4.24
CA GLN A 48 3.28 10.66 4.13
C GLN A 48 4.53 10.43 5.00
N ARG A 49 4.37 9.79 6.16
CA ARG A 49 5.39 9.53 7.16
C ARG A 49 5.82 8.06 7.18
N ASP A 50 5.60 7.32 6.10
CA ASP A 50 6.03 5.93 6.01
C ASP A 50 7.57 5.83 6.01
N TRP A 51 8.11 5.23 7.07
CA TRP A 51 9.55 4.98 7.22
C TRP A 51 9.99 3.60 6.70
N TYR A 52 9.06 2.67 6.51
CA TYR A 52 9.36 1.32 6.01
C TYR A 52 9.39 1.32 4.48
N VAL A 53 8.33 1.85 3.86
CA VAL A 53 8.23 2.02 2.40
C VAL A 53 8.09 3.50 2.13
N ARG A 54 9.22 4.18 1.93
CA ARG A 54 9.22 5.64 1.75
C ARG A 54 8.26 6.06 0.62
N PRO A 55 7.53 7.18 0.74
CA PRO A 55 6.61 7.65 -0.29
C PRO A 55 7.23 7.81 -1.69
N SER A 56 8.54 8.04 -1.78
CA SER A 56 9.27 8.09 -3.05
C SER A 56 9.20 6.77 -3.81
N LEU A 57 9.22 5.62 -3.12
CA LEU A 57 9.07 4.31 -3.75
C LEU A 57 7.66 4.12 -4.28
N SER A 58 6.63 4.47 -3.50
CA SER A 58 5.24 4.42 -3.96
C SER A 58 5.00 5.33 -5.16
N ARG A 59 5.60 6.53 -5.17
CA ARG A 59 5.60 7.42 -6.34
C ARG A 59 6.23 6.71 -7.53
N ARG A 60 7.42 6.14 -7.39
CA ARG A 60 8.07 5.38 -8.47
C ARG A 60 7.17 4.26 -8.99
N THR A 61 6.50 3.52 -8.11
CA THR A 61 5.54 2.48 -8.51
C THR A 61 4.42 3.03 -9.37
N ALA A 62 3.77 4.11 -8.94
CA ALA A 62 2.71 4.74 -9.72
C ALA A 62 3.21 5.28 -11.08
N HIS A 63 4.41 5.88 -11.13
CA HIS A 63 4.98 6.38 -12.39
C HIS A 63 5.34 5.25 -13.38
N GLY A 64 5.63 4.05 -12.87
CA GLY A 64 5.92 2.89 -13.71
C GLY A 64 4.70 2.25 -14.37
N MET A 65 3.49 2.59 -13.94
CA MET A 65 2.23 2.02 -14.45
C MET A 65 1.49 3.06 -15.30
N PRO A 66 1.11 2.74 -16.56
CA PRO A 66 0.55 3.74 -17.49
C PRO A 66 -0.74 4.43 -17.02
N ARG A 67 -1.57 3.74 -16.23
CA ARG A 67 -2.89 4.21 -15.79
C ARG A 67 -3.03 4.30 -14.28
N ALA A 68 -1.91 4.37 -13.56
CA ALA A 68 -1.94 4.46 -12.12
C ALA A 68 -2.14 5.89 -11.62
N ARG A 69 -2.75 5.98 -10.45
CA ARG A 69 -2.85 7.19 -9.65
C ARG A 69 -2.17 6.93 -8.31
N ILE A 70 -1.66 7.98 -7.68
CA ILE A 70 -1.09 7.89 -6.34
C ILE A 70 -1.79 8.85 -5.38
N GLU A 71 -2.15 8.34 -4.20
CA GLU A 71 -2.61 9.13 -3.08
C GLU A 71 -1.62 9.04 -1.92
N ILE A 72 -1.08 10.19 -1.50
CA ILE A 72 -0.25 10.31 -0.31
C ILE A 72 -1.10 10.80 0.86
N ILE A 73 -1.37 9.90 1.81
CA ILE A 73 -2.19 10.18 2.98
C ILE A 73 -1.39 11.00 3.98
N ARG A 74 -1.77 12.27 4.14
CA ARG A 74 -1.14 13.18 5.10
C ARG A 74 -1.30 12.70 6.53
N ALA A 75 -0.26 12.93 7.33
CA ALA A 75 -0.21 12.54 8.74
C ALA A 75 -0.42 11.04 9.03
N ALA A 76 -0.18 10.16 8.06
CA ALA A 76 -0.14 8.70 8.23
C ALA A 76 1.26 8.15 7.99
N GLY A 77 1.62 7.08 8.69
CA GLY A 77 2.79 6.24 8.48
C GLY A 77 2.48 5.02 7.61
N HIS A 78 3.17 3.91 7.87
CA HIS A 78 3.12 2.71 7.04
C HIS A 78 1.77 2.00 7.03
N GLN A 79 0.99 2.13 8.10
CA GLN A 79 -0.30 1.45 8.23
C GLN A 79 -1.42 2.47 8.00
N SER A 80 -1.34 3.23 6.90
CA SER A 80 -2.27 4.31 6.60
C SER A 80 -3.76 3.93 6.67
N PRO A 81 -4.20 2.70 6.32
CA PRO A 81 -5.60 2.29 6.50
C PRO A 81 -6.03 2.23 7.98
N LEU A 82 -5.12 1.88 8.89
CA LEU A 82 -5.39 1.85 10.33
C LEU A 82 -5.24 3.23 10.98
N GLU A 83 -4.25 4.01 10.52
CA GLU A 83 -3.94 5.32 11.09
C GLU A 83 -4.91 6.42 10.64
N ARG A 84 -5.36 6.38 9.39
CA ARG A 84 -6.23 7.40 8.77
C ARG A 84 -7.32 6.76 7.90
N PRO A 85 -8.18 5.89 8.45
CA PRO A 85 -9.16 5.09 7.70
C PRO A 85 -10.07 5.94 6.82
N ALA A 86 -10.63 7.03 7.35
CA ALA A 86 -11.52 7.89 6.58
C ALA A 86 -10.84 8.55 5.37
N ALA A 87 -9.55 8.87 5.46
CA ALA A 87 -8.82 9.46 4.33
C ALA A 87 -8.54 8.42 3.24
N VAL A 88 -8.20 7.20 3.65
CA VAL A 88 -8.01 6.05 2.74
C VAL A 88 -9.32 5.69 2.05
N ASN A 89 -10.41 5.54 2.80
CA ASN A 89 -11.72 5.19 2.24
C ASN A 89 -12.17 6.20 1.18
N ARG A 90 -12.06 7.51 1.46
CA ARG A 90 -12.38 8.55 0.47
C ARG A 90 -11.50 8.47 -0.78
N ALA A 91 -10.22 8.09 -0.65
CA ALA A 91 -9.35 7.92 -1.81
C ALA A 91 -9.78 6.73 -2.67
N VAL A 92 -10.19 5.63 -2.03
CA VAL A 92 -10.73 4.44 -2.69
C VAL A 92 -12.07 4.77 -3.38
N GLU A 93 -13.00 5.42 -2.68
CA GLU A 93 -14.30 5.84 -3.24
C GLU A 93 -14.13 6.69 -4.50
N ARG A 94 -13.32 7.77 -4.44
CA ARG A 94 -13.03 8.62 -5.60
C ARG A 94 -12.40 7.86 -6.77
N PHE A 95 -11.64 6.81 -6.49
CA PHE A 95 -11.04 6.00 -7.54
C PHE A 95 -12.09 5.10 -8.21
N LEU A 96 -12.98 4.49 -7.44
CA LEU A 96 -14.06 3.64 -7.94
C LEU A 96 -15.10 4.42 -8.75
N GLU A 97 -15.39 5.67 -8.37
CA GLU A 97 -16.31 6.58 -9.07
C GLU A 97 -15.91 6.87 -10.53
N THR A 98 -14.67 6.57 -10.94
CA THR A 98 -14.20 6.84 -12.31
C THR A 98 -14.72 5.87 -13.38
N GLY A 99 -15.81 5.17 -13.09
CA GLY A 99 -16.46 4.25 -14.03
C GLY A 99 -15.82 2.87 -14.11
N LEU A 100 -15.09 2.45 -13.07
CA LEU A 100 -14.57 1.09 -12.97
C LEU A 100 -15.73 0.12 -12.78
N ARG A 101 -16.04 -0.64 -13.84
CA ARG A 101 -17.09 -1.65 -13.80
C ARG A 101 -16.55 -2.92 -13.14
N SER A 102 -17.34 -3.48 -12.22
CA SER A 102 -17.07 -4.81 -11.71
C SER A 102 -17.32 -5.82 -12.84
N TRP A 103 -16.47 -6.84 -12.92
CA TRP A 103 -16.72 -7.97 -13.83
C TRP A 103 -18.04 -8.69 -13.51
N ARG A 104 -18.57 -8.53 -12.28
CA ARG A 104 -19.86 -9.06 -11.86
C ARG A 104 -21.05 -8.22 -12.33
N SER A 105 -20.84 -6.97 -12.73
CA SER A 105 -21.91 -6.08 -13.21
C SER A 105 -22.55 -6.53 -14.52
N GLY A 106 -21.96 -7.50 -15.23
CA GLY A 106 -22.47 -8.03 -16.50
C GLY A 106 -23.34 -9.29 -16.38
N VAL A 107 -23.65 -9.77 -15.16
CA VAL A 107 -24.39 -11.03 -14.95
C VAL A 107 -25.89 -10.80 -14.71
N ASP A 108 -26.33 -9.57 -14.46
CA ASP A 108 -27.72 -9.27 -14.01
C ASP A 108 -28.73 -8.94 -15.14
N GLU A 109 -28.32 -8.90 -16.41
CA GLU A 109 -29.21 -8.47 -17.52
C GLU A 109 -29.80 -9.61 -18.37
N SER A 110 -29.55 -10.89 -18.05
CA SER A 110 -30.02 -12.02 -18.88
C SER A 110 -31.26 -12.77 -18.35
N HIS A 111 -31.94 -12.24 -17.33
CA HIS A 111 -33.13 -12.86 -16.72
C HIS A 111 -34.28 -11.88 -16.44
N ALA A 112 -34.53 -10.95 -17.37
CA ALA A 112 -35.74 -10.14 -17.39
C ALA A 112 -36.55 -10.43 -18.66
#